data_AF-A0A7Y0S680-F1
#
_entry.id   AF-A0A7Y0S680-F1
#
_cell.length_a   1.000
_cell.length_b   1.000
_cell.length_c   1.000
_cell.angle_alpha   90.00
_cell.angle_beta   90.00
_cell.angle_gamma   90.00
#
_symmetry.space_group_name_H-M   'P 1'
#
loop_
_entity.id
_entity.type
_entity.pdbx_description
1 polymer ?
#
loop_
_entity_poly.entity_id
_entity_poly.type
_entity_poly.pdbx_seq_one_letter_code
_entity_poly.pdbx_strand_id
1 'polypeptide(L)'
;NKKAEYYFNEAIRLSMQTGSDTVKHHSLSSFSQMLSSVGKIDDALMVAQRCVDLPIPKNLEMLKTSCYEAFAEAYLANKQYDKAITTALNVLEQTKSTSELELRQRIDMLSVLVNAHQILNDYEAAFHYLTQLRELE
;
A
#
# COMPACT_ATOMS: atom_id res chain seq x y z
N ASN A 1 0.91 -15.27 14.59
CA ASN A 1 1.94 -16.07 13.90
C ASN A 1 3.33 -15.53 14.27
N LYS A 2 3.93 -15.94 15.40
CA LYS A 2 5.12 -15.28 16.00
C LYS A 2 6.41 -15.40 15.18
N LYS A 3 6.56 -16.48 14.39
CA LYS A 3 7.76 -16.69 13.55
C LYS A 3 7.80 -15.74 12.36
N ALA A 4 6.66 -15.51 11.70
CA ALA A 4 6.59 -14.56 10.58
C ALA A 4 7.00 -13.16 11.03
N GLU A 5 6.42 -12.68 12.14
CA GLU A 5 6.76 -11.37 12.72
C GLU A 5 8.24 -11.23 13.10
N TYR A 6 8.88 -12.30 13.62
CA TYR A 6 10.33 -12.29 13.88
C TYR A 6 11.13 -12.08 12.59
N TYR A 7 10.88 -12.88 11.56
CA TYR A 7 11.63 -12.78 10.30
C TYR A 7 11.38 -11.45 9.57
N PHE A 8 10.18 -10.90 9.66
CA PHE A 8 9.88 -9.57 9.10
C PHE A 8 10.60 -8.45 9.86
N ASN A 9 10.65 -8.50 11.19
CA ASN A 9 11.41 -7.53 11.98
C ASN A 9 12.92 -7.61 11.66
N GLU A 10 13.47 -8.81 11.50
CA GLU A 10 14.85 -8.99 11.07
C GLU A 10 15.08 -8.47 9.64
N ALA A 11 14.14 -8.72 8.71
CA ALA A 11 14.23 -8.19 7.35
C ALA A 11 14.24 -6.65 7.33
N ILE A 12 13.40 -6.00 8.15
CA ILE A 12 13.44 -4.53 8.32
C ILE A 12 14.77 -4.08 8.93
N ARG A 13 15.24 -4.76 9.97
CA ARG A 13 16.52 -4.40 10.60
C ARG A 13 17.66 -4.45 9.59
N LEU A 14 17.70 -5.49 8.75
CA LEU A 14 18.69 -5.65 7.69
C LEU A 14 18.51 -4.62 6.56
N SER A 15 17.27 -4.36 6.13
CA SER A 15 16.98 -3.38 5.08
C SER A 15 17.41 -1.97 5.48
N MET A 16 17.19 -1.60 6.74
CA MET A 16 17.60 -0.32 7.32
C MET A 16 19.12 -0.17 7.43
N GLN A 17 19.87 -1.27 7.49
CA GLN A 17 21.33 -1.27 7.45
C GLN A 17 21.89 -1.09 6.03
N THR A 18 21.05 -1.20 5.00
CA THR A 18 21.48 -0.95 3.61
C THR A 18 21.61 0.54 3.31
N GLY A 19 22.40 0.88 2.29
CA GLY A 19 22.43 2.22 1.70
C GLY A 19 21.31 2.50 0.68
N SER A 20 20.39 1.55 0.45
CA SER A 20 19.38 1.65 -0.61
C SER A 20 18.04 2.15 -0.08
N ASP A 21 17.63 3.34 -0.49
CA ASP A 21 16.33 3.90 -0.11
C ASP A 21 15.17 3.07 -0.65
N THR A 22 15.31 2.48 -1.85
CA THR A 22 14.34 1.54 -2.43
C THR A 22 14.10 0.34 -1.51
N VAL A 23 15.17 -0.32 -1.06
CA VAL A 23 15.06 -1.50 -0.20
C VAL A 23 14.40 -1.16 1.14
N LYS A 24 14.72 0.02 1.71
CA LYS A 24 14.10 0.48 2.97
C LYS A 24 12.61 0.72 2.83
N HIS A 25 12.18 1.49 1.83
CA HIS A 25 10.77 1.82 1.62
C HIS A 25 9.94 0.56 1.34
N HIS A 26 10.40 -0.29 0.42
CA HIS A 26 9.70 -1.54 0.10
C HIS A 26 9.61 -2.49 1.31
N SER A 27 10.66 -2.59 2.13
CA SER A 27 10.60 -3.44 3.32
C SER A 27 9.56 -2.96 4.33
N LEU A 28 9.45 -1.65 4.53
CA LEU A 28 8.46 -1.09 5.45
C LEU A 28 7.04 -1.20 4.87
N SER A 29 6.82 -0.90 3.59
CA SER A 29 5.49 -1.04 2.98
C SER A 29 4.99 -2.47 3.03
N SER A 30 5.83 -3.45 2.62
CA SER A 30 5.47 -4.87 2.67
C SER A 30 5.20 -5.37 4.09
N PHE A 31 5.91 -4.86 5.10
CA PHE A 31 5.61 -5.22 6.48
C PHE A 31 4.29 -4.64 6.96
N SER A 32 3.97 -3.40 6.61
CA SER A 32 2.67 -2.80 6.89
C SER A 32 1.53 -3.62 6.25
N GLN A 33 1.65 -3.97 4.98
CA GLN A 33 0.66 -4.81 4.28
C GLN A 33 0.47 -6.16 4.97
N MET A 34 1.58 -6.81 5.37
CA MET A 34 1.51 -8.06 6.14
C MET A 34 0.78 -7.86 7.47
N LEU A 35 1.09 -6.80 8.23
CA LEU A 35 0.42 -6.49 9.50
C LEU A 35 -1.08 -6.27 9.31
N SER A 36 -1.49 -5.54 8.28
CA SER A 36 -2.89 -5.37 7.89
C SER A 36 -3.57 -6.71 7.63
N SER A 37 -2.94 -7.60 6.86
CA SER A 37 -3.50 -8.92 6.51
C SER A 37 -3.73 -9.83 7.72
N VAL A 38 -2.99 -9.64 8.82
CA VAL A 38 -3.13 -10.40 10.07
C VAL A 38 -3.92 -9.66 11.14
N GLY A 39 -4.57 -8.54 10.79
CA GLY A 39 -5.42 -7.75 11.67
C GLY A 39 -4.67 -6.89 12.69
N LYS A 40 -3.35 -6.72 12.55
CA LYS A 40 -2.54 -5.83 13.39
C LYS A 40 -2.57 -4.40 12.84
N ILE A 41 -3.75 -3.81 12.84
CA ILE A 41 -4.04 -2.59 12.08
C ILE A 41 -3.27 -1.36 12.60
N ASP A 42 -3.19 -1.17 13.92
CA ASP A 42 -2.45 -0.03 14.50
C ASP A 42 -0.95 -0.11 14.18
N ASP A 43 -0.37 -1.31 14.26
CA ASP A 43 1.02 -1.55 13.90
C ASP A 43 1.25 -1.28 12.41
N ALA A 44 0.32 -1.70 11.54
CA ALA A 44 0.40 -1.46 10.11
C ALA A 44 0.42 0.04 9.80
N LEU A 45 -0.53 0.80 10.34
CA LEU A 45 -0.58 2.26 10.16
C LEU A 45 0.69 2.95 10.68
N MET A 46 1.22 2.52 11.82
CA MET A 46 2.48 3.04 12.34
C MET A 46 3.66 2.74 11.40
N VAL A 47 3.74 1.53 10.85
CA VAL A 47 4.81 1.16 9.90
C VAL A 47 4.68 1.91 8.58
N ALA A 48 3.47 2.06 8.03
CA ALA A 48 3.20 2.86 6.84
C ALA A 48 3.62 4.32 7.05
N GLN A 49 3.35 4.89 8.22
CA GLN A 49 3.81 6.24 8.56
C GLN A 49 5.33 6.33 8.58
N ARG A 50 6.00 5.38 9.23
CA ARG A 50 7.48 5.33 9.24
C ARG A 50 8.06 5.22 7.82
N CYS A 51 7.38 4.52 6.92
CA CYS A 51 7.75 4.43 5.51
C CYS A 51 7.70 5.79 4.81
N VAL A 52 6.62 6.56 5.01
CA VAL A 52 6.48 7.92 4.43
C VAL A 52 7.49 8.90 5.02
N ASP A 53 7.80 8.77 6.32
CA ASP A 53 8.72 9.64 7.05
C ASP A 53 10.20 9.34 6.75
N LEU A 54 10.50 8.23 6.07
CA LEU A 54 11.87 7.94 5.67
C LEU A 54 12.39 9.04 4.73
N PRO A 55 13.58 9.60 5.00
CA PRO A 55 14.22 10.54 4.08
C PRO A 55 14.44 9.88 2.73
N ILE A 56 14.16 10.63 1.67
CA ILE A 56 14.37 10.18 0.30
C ILE A 56 14.85 11.34 -0.57
N PRO A 57 15.79 11.08 -1.51
CA PRO A 57 16.14 12.06 -2.53
C PRO A 57 14.92 12.45 -3.37
N LYS A 58 14.79 13.74 -3.71
CA LYS A 58 13.66 14.28 -4.47
C LYS A 58 13.41 13.56 -5.80
N ASN A 59 14.46 13.06 -6.45
CA ASN A 59 14.37 12.32 -7.71
C ASN A 59 13.83 10.89 -7.54
N LEU A 60 13.64 10.42 -6.31
CA LEU A 60 13.11 9.10 -5.96
C LEU A 60 11.77 9.17 -5.21
N GLU A 61 11.13 10.34 -5.11
CA GLU A 61 9.90 10.56 -4.33
C GLU A 61 8.79 9.54 -4.66
N MET A 62 8.76 9.03 -5.90
CA MET A 62 7.87 7.96 -6.35
C MET A 62 7.93 6.68 -5.50
N LEU A 63 9.03 6.41 -4.77
CA LEU A 63 9.09 5.25 -3.88
C LEU A 63 8.12 5.36 -2.71
N LYS A 64 7.71 6.58 -2.31
CA LYS A 64 6.70 6.79 -1.28
C LYS A 64 5.32 6.30 -1.69
N THR A 65 5.06 6.12 -2.98
CA THR A 65 3.81 5.53 -3.48
C THR A 65 3.56 4.16 -2.85
N SER A 66 4.60 3.33 -2.66
CA SER A 66 4.47 2.04 -1.97
C SER A 66 4.08 2.17 -0.49
N CYS A 67 4.47 3.27 0.17
CA CYS A 67 4.05 3.55 1.53
C CYS A 67 2.57 3.97 1.59
N TYR A 68 2.11 4.75 0.61
CA TYR A 68 0.71 5.17 0.50
C TYR A 68 -0.22 4.00 0.12
N GLU A 69 0.24 3.09 -0.71
CA GLU A 69 -0.42 1.80 -0.97
C GLU A 69 -0.68 1.03 0.33
N ALA A 70 0.37 0.89 1.17
CA ALA A 70 0.25 0.25 2.47
C ALA A 70 -0.73 0.97 3.42
N PHE A 71 -0.83 2.31 3.34
CA PHE A 71 -1.85 3.08 4.05
C PHE A 71 -3.27 2.76 3.54
N ALA A 72 -3.47 2.73 2.22
CA ALA A 72 -4.79 2.48 1.63
C ALA A 72 -5.35 1.11 2.09
N GLU A 73 -4.51 0.07 2.07
CA GLU A 73 -4.87 -1.26 2.56
C GLU A 73 -5.13 -1.27 4.07
N ALA A 74 -4.27 -0.63 4.87
CA ALA A 74 -4.46 -0.55 6.31
C ALA A 74 -5.74 0.21 6.68
N TYR A 75 -6.06 1.30 5.98
CA TYR A 75 -7.32 2.03 6.15
C TYR A 75 -8.53 1.19 5.77
N LEU A 76 -8.46 0.44 4.66
CA LEU A 76 -9.53 -0.47 4.26
C LEU A 76 -9.78 -1.52 5.34
N ALA A 77 -8.72 -2.16 5.84
CA ALA A 77 -8.80 -3.14 6.92
C ALA A 77 -9.31 -2.53 8.23
N ASN A 78 -8.99 -1.26 8.49
CA ASN A 78 -9.52 -0.48 9.63
C ASN A 78 -10.94 0.06 9.42
N LYS A 79 -11.59 -0.25 8.30
CA LYS A 79 -12.91 0.29 7.92
C LYS A 79 -12.96 1.82 7.79
N GLN A 80 -11.81 2.46 7.57
CA GLN A 80 -11.69 3.89 7.29
C GLN A 80 -11.81 4.12 5.78
N TYR A 81 -12.98 3.81 5.23
CA TYR A 81 -13.20 3.71 3.78
C TYR A 81 -12.89 5.01 3.02
N ASP A 82 -13.28 6.17 3.54
CA ASP A 82 -13.00 7.47 2.89
C ASP A 82 -11.50 7.73 2.75
N LYS A 83 -10.71 7.35 3.76
CA LYS A 83 -9.26 7.47 3.72
C LYS A 83 -8.65 6.47 2.75
N ALA A 84 -9.12 5.22 2.78
CA ALA A 84 -8.68 4.19 1.85
C ALA A 84 -8.89 4.63 0.39
N ILE A 85 -10.08 5.15 0.07
CA ILE A 85 -10.45 5.65 -1.25
C ILE A 85 -9.55 6.84 -1.64
N THR A 86 -9.44 7.85 -0.77
CA THR A 86 -8.64 9.06 -1.06
C THR A 86 -7.18 8.70 -1.30
N THR A 87 -6.60 7.83 -0.47
CA THR A 87 -5.22 7.40 -0.62
C THR A 87 -5.01 6.54 -1.88
N ALA A 88 -5.92 5.62 -2.19
CA ALA A 88 -5.84 4.79 -3.38
C ALA A 88 -5.91 5.62 -4.68
N LEU A 89 -6.81 6.60 -4.76
CA LEU A 89 -6.90 7.51 -5.90
C LEU A 89 -5.61 8.33 -6.07
N ASN A 90 -5.05 8.83 -4.97
CA ASN A 90 -3.79 9.58 -5.00
C ASN A 90 -2.62 8.73 -5.53
N VAL A 91 -2.55 7.44 -5.15
CA VAL A 91 -1.56 6.51 -5.70
C VAL A 91 -1.78 6.31 -7.20
N LEU A 92 -3.02 6.06 -7.63
CA LEU A 92 -3.35 5.84 -9.04
C LEU A 92 -3.01 7.05 -9.92
N GLU A 93 -3.20 8.28 -9.43
CA GLU A 93 -2.83 9.51 -10.13
C GLU A 93 -1.31 9.65 -10.33
N GLN A 94 -0.51 9.05 -9.44
CA GLN A 94 0.96 9.09 -9.50
C GLN A 94 1.52 7.95 -10.37
N THR A 95 0.88 6.79 -10.41
CA THR A 95 1.28 5.65 -11.26
C THR A 95 0.86 5.89 -12.70
N LYS A 96 1.76 6.46 -13.51
CA LYS A 96 1.51 6.84 -14.92
C LYS A 96 2.29 5.98 -15.93
N SER A 97 3.18 5.10 -15.48
CA SER A 97 4.01 4.27 -16.33
C SER A 97 3.47 2.83 -16.41
N THR A 98 4.05 2.04 -17.33
CA THR A 98 3.73 0.62 -17.53
C THR A 98 4.78 -0.29 -16.88
N SER A 99 5.53 0.17 -15.89
CA SER A 99 6.44 -0.72 -15.16
C SER A 99 5.65 -1.81 -14.43
N GLU A 100 6.24 -3.00 -14.28
CA GLU A 100 5.59 -4.12 -13.58
C GLU A 100 5.21 -3.76 -12.15
N LEU A 101 6.05 -2.96 -11.47
CA LEU A 101 5.75 -2.46 -10.14
C LEU A 101 4.51 -1.58 -10.14
N GLU A 102 4.45 -0.57 -11.01
CA GLU A 102 3.30 0.33 -11.09
C GLU A 102 2.02 -0.40 -11.52
N LEU A 103 2.13 -1.44 -12.36
CA LEU A 103 1.00 -2.29 -12.72
C LEU A 103 0.43 -3.02 -11.51
N ARG A 104 1.29 -3.64 -10.68
CA ARG A 104 0.85 -4.26 -9.40
C ARG A 104 0.16 -3.25 -8.50
N GLN A 105 0.78 -2.08 -8.31
CA GLN A 105 0.21 -1.02 -7.47
C GLN A 105 -1.16 -0.57 -7.97
N ARG A 106 -1.34 -0.46 -9.30
CA ARG A 106 -2.65 -0.15 -9.88
C ARG A 106 -3.68 -1.24 -9.59
N ILE A 107 -3.32 -2.51 -9.74
CA ILE A 107 -4.19 -3.65 -9.42
C ILE A 107 -4.61 -3.60 -7.94
N ASP A 108 -3.66 -3.37 -7.04
CA ASP A 108 -3.92 -3.34 -5.59
C ASP A 108 -4.82 -2.16 -5.21
N MET A 109 -4.57 -0.96 -5.76
CA MET A 109 -5.41 0.21 -5.49
C MET A 109 -6.80 0.13 -6.09
N LEU A 110 -6.94 -0.44 -7.30
CA LEU A 110 -8.26 -0.73 -7.88
C LEU A 110 -9.03 -1.72 -7.01
N SER A 111 -8.36 -2.75 -6.48
CA SER A 111 -8.96 -3.71 -5.54
C SER A 111 -9.42 -3.04 -4.24
N VAL A 112 -8.64 -2.10 -3.70
CA VAL A 112 -9.06 -1.28 -2.54
C VAL A 112 -10.32 -0.49 -2.84
N LEU A 113 -10.38 0.18 -4.00
CA LEU A 113 -11.53 0.99 -4.41
C LEU A 113 -12.78 0.13 -4.59
N VAL A 114 -12.68 -1.00 -5.30
CA VAL A 114 -13.79 -1.94 -5.46
C VAL A 114 -14.36 -2.36 -4.10
N ASN A 115 -13.48 -2.80 -3.19
CA ASN A 115 -13.91 -3.28 -1.86
C ASN A 115 -14.54 -2.17 -1.02
N ALA A 116 -13.95 -0.97 -0.99
CA ALA A 116 -14.48 0.15 -0.22
C ALA A 116 -15.87 0.57 -0.73
N HIS A 117 -16.02 0.77 -2.05
CA HIS A 117 -17.30 1.18 -2.63
C HIS A 117 -18.38 0.09 -2.51
N GLN A 118 -18.02 -1.20 -2.60
CA GLN A 118 -18.96 -2.30 -2.34
C GLN A 118 -19.53 -2.24 -0.91
N ILE A 119 -18.68 -2.02 0.09
CA ILE A 119 -19.12 -1.93 1.50
C ILE A 119 -19.99 -0.69 1.74
N LEU A 120 -19.67 0.41 1.06
CA LEU A 120 -20.47 1.65 1.10
C LEU A 120 -21.77 1.57 0.27
N ASN A 121 -22.02 0.45 -0.42
CA ASN A 121 -23.15 0.25 -1.34
C ASN A 121 -23.16 1.19 -2.55
N ASP A 122 -22.01 1.75 -2.91
CA ASP A 122 -21.79 2.53 -4.13
C ASP A 122 -21.41 1.58 -5.28
N TYR A 123 -22.41 0.83 -5.75
CA TYR A 123 -22.18 -0.22 -6.74
C TYR A 123 -21.80 0.32 -8.12
N GLU A 124 -22.16 1.57 -8.44
CA GLU A 124 -21.77 2.21 -9.69
C GLU A 124 -20.24 2.43 -9.72
N ALA A 125 -19.68 3.04 -8.68
CA ALA A 125 -18.23 3.21 -8.57
C ALA A 125 -17.50 1.87 -8.45
N ALA A 126 -18.03 0.92 -7.67
CA ALA A 126 -17.43 -0.40 -7.56
C ALA A 126 -17.36 -1.13 -8.92
N PHE A 127 -18.43 -1.07 -9.72
CA PHE A 127 -18.46 -1.66 -11.05
C PHE A 127 -17.48 -0.95 -12.01
N HIS A 128 -17.39 0.38 -11.93
CA HIS A 128 -16.43 1.15 -12.71
C HIS A 128 -14.98 0.73 -12.45
N TYR A 129 -14.56 0.65 -11.19
CA TYR A 129 -13.19 0.24 -10.84
C TYR A 129 -12.92 -1.24 -11.11
N LEU A 130 -13.92 -2.11 -10.96
CA LEU A 130 -13.80 -3.52 -11.32
C LEU A 130 -13.58 -3.70 -12.83
N THR A 131 -14.21 -2.85 -13.66
CA THR A 131 -14.01 -2.88 -15.11
C THR A 131 -12.56 -2.51 -15.45
N GLN A 132 -12.03 -1.44 -14.87
CA GLN A 132 -10.61 -1.06 -15.05
C GLN A 132 -9.65 -2.16 -14.59
N LEU A 133 -9.97 -2.83 -13.47
CA LEU A 133 -9.13 -3.92 -12.94
C LEU A 133 -9.03 -5.08 -13.94
N ARG A 134 -10.14 -5.45 -14.57
CA ARG A 134 -10.19 -6.54 -15.57
C ARG A 134 -9.46 -6.22 -16.88
N GLU A 135 -9.27 -4.95 -17.20
CA GLU A 135 -8.49 -4.54 -18.37
C GLU A 135 -6.98 -4.73 -18.19
N LEU A 136 -6.53 -5.05 -16.96
CA LEU A 136 -5.13 -5.25 -16.60
C LEU A 136 -4.74 -6.73 -16.46
N GLU A 137 -5.69 -7.66 -16.57
CA GLU A 137 -5.49 -9.13 -16.57
C GLU A 137 -5.25 -9.67 -17.99
#